data_AF-W7BIY1-F1
#
_entry.id   AF-W7BIY1-F1
#
_cell.length_a   1.000
_cell.length_b   1.000
_cell.length_c   1.000
_cell.angle_alpha   90.00
_cell.angle_beta   90.00
_cell.angle_gamma   90.00
#
_symmetry.space_group_name_H-M   'P 1'
#
loop_
_entity.id
_entity.type
_entity.pdbx_description
1 polymer ?
#
loop_
_entity_poly.entity_id
_entity_poly.type
_entity_poly.pdbx_seq_one_letter_code
_entity_poly.pdbx_strand_id
1 'polypeptide(L)'
;MNLKVRNQAKISAFFPTYRSSEGLDKGIRMTEHLFTKWQEADDKNERKKKRKWLLSLLVTRAQANGFSRPAAIEKRPLLEVDWQPLLFAELGTLKDEAEEVSVLDYGADPEGKIDSTLAFKRAMRRGGRIVYVPKGTFLISGLKVPSNTAIIGAGEELTTLLLIKETPKKRQGIRNRNLFAGNKRIRLEGFTLNWDSSRFGESERSASGGTSSSGITLAHVQFALIRKVKVLNAGLHGVDVTSAFYSYRGDGTTSRFRSAYVWIDQVEAAGFGDDGVTTHHSDFIYISHCFLHDPSGRAHEKGFSNSNGIEVDDGSRHVVLHNNATENCFGGVEIKAHETSSAAYDTQIIGHISSSDNRSFNFRHIGHHKGEDEESQTATGIRATFFNCGVARFHTALYG
;
A
#
# COMPACT_ATOMS: atom_id res chain seq x y z
N MET A 1 -13.17 -1.19 -17.65
CA MET A 1 -14.10 -1.84 -16.70
C MET A 1 -13.72 -1.41 -15.29
N ASN A 2 -14.68 -1.05 -14.44
CA ASN A 2 -14.38 -0.64 -13.05
C ASN A 2 -13.68 -1.79 -12.27
N LEU A 3 -12.54 -1.51 -11.63
CA LEU A 3 -11.72 -2.54 -10.95
C LEU A 3 -12.48 -3.28 -9.83
N LYS A 4 -13.30 -2.57 -9.04
CA LYS A 4 -14.13 -3.18 -8.00
C LYS A 4 -15.04 -4.27 -8.58
N VAL A 5 -15.72 -3.97 -9.68
CA VAL A 5 -16.64 -4.92 -10.34
C VAL A 5 -15.87 -6.09 -10.97
N ARG A 6 -14.76 -5.79 -11.65
CA ARG A 6 -13.87 -6.81 -12.25
C ARG A 6 -13.37 -7.80 -11.20
N ASN A 7 -12.78 -7.30 -10.12
CA ASN A 7 -12.20 -8.12 -9.07
C ASN A 7 -13.29 -8.93 -8.34
N GLN A 8 -14.42 -8.30 -8.02
CA GLN A 8 -15.53 -8.98 -7.37
C GLN A 8 -16.07 -10.12 -8.23
N ALA A 9 -16.19 -9.92 -9.55
CA ALA A 9 -16.62 -10.97 -10.47
C ALA A 9 -15.64 -12.14 -10.49
N LYS A 10 -14.33 -11.87 -10.55
CA LYS A 10 -13.28 -12.91 -10.50
C LYS A 10 -13.31 -13.69 -9.18
N ILE A 11 -13.40 -13.02 -8.04
CA ILE A 11 -13.44 -13.67 -6.72
C ILE A 11 -14.74 -14.47 -6.55
N SER A 12 -15.88 -13.90 -6.96
CA SER A 12 -17.19 -14.56 -6.83
C SER A 12 -17.34 -15.79 -7.71
N ALA A 13 -16.52 -15.94 -8.77
CA ALA A 13 -16.47 -17.15 -9.56
C ALA A 13 -15.97 -18.36 -8.74
N PHE A 14 -15.09 -18.14 -7.77
CA PHE A 14 -14.61 -19.16 -6.84
C PHE A 14 -15.43 -19.23 -5.55
N PHE A 15 -15.92 -18.08 -5.09
CA PHE A 15 -16.69 -17.97 -3.86
C PHE A 15 -18.05 -17.30 -4.13
N PRO A 16 -19.07 -18.04 -4.59
CA PRO A 16 -20.37 -17.46 -4.95
C PRO A 16 -21.02 -16.63 -3.83
N THR A 17 -20.78 -17.00 -2.56
CA THR A 17 -21.29 -16.28 -1.38
C THR A 17 -20.69 -14.88 -1.23
N TYR A 18 -19.47 -14.65 -1.74
CA TYR A 18 -18.78 -13.35 -1.71
C TYR A 18 -19.54 -12.25 -2.46
N ARG A 19 -20.39 -12.63 -3.42
CA ARG A 19 -21.21 -11.69 -4.20
C ARG A 19 -22.23 -10.94 -3.34
N SER A 20 -22.64 -11.54 -2.23
CA SER A 20 -23.66 -10.98 -1.33
C SER A 20 -23.04 -10.38 -0.08
N SER A 21 -23.59 -9.27 0.41
CA SER A 21 -23.18 -8.68 1.69
C SER A 21 -23.33 -9.64 2.87
N GLU A 22 -24.37 -10.48 2.86
CA GLU A 22 -24.59 -11.50 3.90
C GLU A 22 -23.52 -12.60 3.87
N GLY A 23 -23.21 -13.14 2.68
CA GLY A 23 -22.17 -14.14 2.54
C GLY A 23 -20.78 -13.60 2.86
N LEU A 24 -20.50 -12.35 2.50
CA LEU A 24 -19.27 -11.65 2.88
C LEU A 24 -19.15 -11.50 4.41
N ASP A 25 -20.17 -10.96 5.07
CA ASP A 25 -20.21 -10.78 6.53
C ASP A 25 -20.10 -12.13 7.27
N LYS A 26 -20.83 -13.15 6.80
CA LYS A 26 -20.75 -14.50 7.36
C LYS A 26 -19.34 -15.09 7.27
N GLY A 27 -18.66 -14.91 6.13
CA GLY A 27 -17.29 -15.39 5.95
C GLY A 27 -16.32 -14.69 6.90
N ILE A 28 -16.41 -13.37 7.01
CA ILE A 28 -15.57 -12.57 7.92
C ILE A 28 -15.79 -13.02 9.37
N ARG A 29 -17.05 -13.13 9.83
CA ARG A 29 -17.38 -13.57 11.19
C ARG A 29 -16.86 -14.98 11.47
N MET A 30 -16.91 -15.87 10.49
CA MET A 30 -16.38 -17.23 10.64
C MET A 30 -14.85 -17.20 10.84
N THR A 31 -14.12 -16.43 10.04
CA THR A 31 -12.68 -16.25 10.19
C THR A 31 -12.34 -15.64 11.54
N GLU A 32 -13.04 -14.59 11.96
CA GLU A 32 -12.82 -13.95 13.25
C GLU A 32 -13.08 -14.91 14.42
N HIS A 33 -14.17 -15.68 14.37
CA HIS A 33 -14.47 -16.68 15.40
C HIS A 33 -13.39 -17.75 15.53
N LEU A 34 -12.84 -18.21 14.40
CA LEU A 34 -11.70 -19.14 14.40
C LEU A 34 -10.45 -18.49 14.99
N PHE A 35 -10.18 -17.25 14.62
CA PHE A 35 -9.05 -16.47 15.10
C PHE A 35 -9.11 -16.25 16.61
N THR A 36 -10.24 -15.78 17.16
CA THR A 36 -10.43 -15.60 18.61
C THR A 36 -10.26 -16.91 19.37
N LYS A 37 -10.84 -18.02 18.86
CA LYS A 37 -10.66 -19.34 19.48
C LYS A 37 -9.20 -19.79 19.51
N TRP A 38 -8.46 -19.54 18.44
CA TRP A 38 -7.04 -19.84 18.37
C TRP A 38 -6.26 -19.00 19.40
N GLN A 39 -6.53 -17.69 19.48
CA GLN A 39 -5.90 -16.81 20.47
C GLN A 39 -6.15 -17.26 21.90
N GLU A 40 -7.40 -17.61 22.25
CA GLU A 40 -7.72 -18.10 23.59
C GLU A 40 -6.98 -19.41 23.93
N ALA A 41 -6.77 -20.28 22.94
CA ALA A 41 -6.03 -21.52 23.11
C ALA A 41 -4.53 -21.25 23.29
N ASP A 42 -3.97 -20.33 22.51
CA ASP A 42 -2.57 -19.91 22.58
C ASP A 42 -2.25 -19.22 23.91
N ASP A 43 -3.08 -18.27 24.34
CA ASP A 43 -2.99 -17.61 25.64
C ASP A 43 -3.02 -18.62 26.81
N LYS A 44 -3.86 -19.65 26.73
CA LYS A 44 -3.91 -20.72 27.72
C LYS A 44 -2.61 -21.53 27.74
N ASN A 45 -2.00 -21.77 26.58
CA ASN A 45 -0.72 -22.49 26.47
C ASN A 45 0.45 -21.63 26.98
N GLU A 46 0.49 -20.35 26.64
CA GLU A 46 1.48 -19.39 27.16
C GLU A 46 1.38 -19.23 28.68
N ARG A 47 0.17 -19.11 29.24
CA ARG A 47 -0.03 -19.08 30.70
C ARG A 47 0.44 -20.37 31.39
N LYS A 48 0.29 -21.55 30.75
CA LYS A 48 0.81 -22.83 31.27
C LYS A 48 2.34 -22.88 31.23
N LYS A 49 2.97 -22.36 30.16
CA LYS A 49 4.44 -22.23 30.07
C LYS A 49 4.99 -21.25 31.10
N LYS A 50 4.36 -20.08 31.28
CA LYS A 50 4.76 -19.07 32.26
C LYS A 50 4.56 -19.52 33.72
N ARG A 51 3.54 -20.34 34.04
CA ARG A 51 3.41 -20.97 35.38
C ARG A 51 4.54 -21.95 35.72
N LYS A 52 5.28 -22.46 34.73
CA LYS A 52 6.49 -23.27 34.95
C LYS A 52 7.77 -22.43 35.13
N TRP A 53 7.73 -21.12 34.87
CA TRP A 53 8.90 -20.26 34.76
C TRP A 53 8.79 -19.01 35.65
N LEU A 54 8.27 -19.14 36.88
CA LEU A 54 8.24 -18.03 37.83
C LEU A 54 9.49 -18.04 38.71
N LEU A 55 10.59 -17.47 38.19
CA LEU A 55 11.73 -16.94 38.98
C LEU A 55 12.71 -16.14 38.11
N SER A 56 12.29 -15.02 37.50
CA SER A 56 13.18 -13.84 37.30
C SER A 56 12.39 -12.59 36.95
N LEU A 57 12.94 -11.43 37.33
CA LEU A 57 12.29 -10.13 37.44
C LEU A 57 12.51 -9.24 36.20
N LEU A 58 11.51 -8.40 35.91
CA LEU A 58 11.54 -7.04 35.34
C LEU A 58 12.68 -6.62 34.38
N VAL A 59 12.31 -6.29 33.13
CA VAL A 59 12.38 -4.95 32.48
C VAL A 59 12.21 -5.15 30.97
N THR A 60 11.07 -4.73 30.43
CA THR A 60 10.84 -4.23 29.06
C THR A 60 9.37 -3.81 29.00
N ARG A 61 9.07 -2.60 28.52
CA ARG A 61 7.68 -2.24 28.20
C ARG A 61 7.28 -3.08 26.99
N ALA A 62 6.52 -4.15 27.21
CA ALA A 62 5.93 -4.94 26.14
C ALA A 62 5.13 -4.03 25.20
N GLN A 63 5.32 -4.21 23.89
CA GLN A 63 4.49 -3.55 22.88
C GLN A 63 3.03 -3.91 23.16
N ALA A 64 2.15 -2.92 23.27
CA ALA A 64 0.71 -3.15 23.43
C ALA A 64 0.15 -3.65 22.08
N ASN A 65 0.33 -4.94 21.80
CA ASN A 65 -0.14 -5.60 20.58
C ASN A 65 -1.63 -5.92 20.71
N GLY A 66 -2.49 -4.91 20.55
CA GLY A 66 -3.93 -5.12 20.36
C GLY A 66 -4.22 -5.45 18.90
N PHE A 67 -5.18 -6.33 18.62
CA PHE A 67 -5.66 -6.54 17.25
C PHE A 67 -6.72 -5.51 16.91
N SER A 68 -6.71 -5.00 15.68
CA SER A 68 -7.77 -4.15 15.15
C SER A 68 -9.07 -4.94 15.08
N ARG A 69 -10.19 -4.22 15.20
CA ARG A 69 -11.51 -4.83 15.00
C ARG A 69 -11.58 -5.45 13.61
N PRO A 70 -12.21 -6.63 13.46
CA PRO A 70 -12.46 -7.19 12.15
C PRO A 70 -13.22 -6.16 11.30
N ALA A 71 -12.85 -6.01 10.04
CA ALA A 71 -13.61 -5.16 9.14
C ALA A 71 -15.03 -5.73 9.00
N ALA A 72 -16.05 -4.86 8.90
CA ALA A 72 -17.44 -5.29 8.97
C ALA A 72 -18.28 -4.67 7.85
N ILE A 73 -19.39 -5.34 7.52
CA ILE A 73 -20.39 -4.77 6.62
C ILE A 73 -21.42 -4.00 7.45
N GLU A 74 -21.12 -2.75 7.78
CA GLU A 74 -22.04 -1.89 8.55
C GLU A 74 -23.11 -1.22 7.66
N LYS A 75 -22.74 -0.79 6.45
CA LYS A 75 -23.63 -0.15 5.48
C LYS A 75 -23.52 -0.81 4.12
N ARG A 76 -24.58 -1.50 3.68
CA ARG A 76 -24.61 -2.15 2.35
C ARG A 76 -24.47 -1.10 1.23
N PRO A 77 -23.70 -1.33 0.15
CA PRO A 77 -22.84 -2.48 -0.18
C PRO A 77 -21.34 -2.21 0.10
N LEU A 78 -21.01 -1.52 1.20
CA LEU A 78 -19.64 -1.11 1.54
C LEU A 78 -19.13 -1.90 2.73
N LEU A 79 -17.90 -2.40 2.60
CA LEU A 79 -17.11 -2.88 3.73
C LEU A 79 -16.42 -1.69 4.36
N GLU A 80 -16.66 -1.50 5.65
CA GLU A 80 -16.11 -0.39 6.42
C GLU A 80 -15.02 -0.93 7.36
N VAL A 81 -13.95 -0.16 7.48
CA VAL A 81 -12.95 -0.30 8.54
C VAL A 81 -13.25 0.73 9.61
N ASP A 82 -12.99 0.40 10.87
CA ASP A 82 -13.43 1.18 12.05
C ASP A 82 -12.99 2.66 12.04
N TRP A 83 -11.85 2.96 11.45
CA TRP A 83 -11.31 4.32 11.32
C TRP A 83 -11.76 5.06 10.05
N GLN A 84 -12.49 4.43 9.13
CA GLN A 84 -12.92 5.06 7.88
C GLN A 84 -13.79 6.33 8.07
N PRO A 85 -14.72 6.39 9.06
CA PRO A 85 -15.45 7.62 9.36
C PRO A 85 -14.53 8.78 9.74
N LEU A 86 -13.42 8.51 10.45
CA LEU A 86 -12.43 9.52 10.82
C LEU A 86 -11.70 10.05 9.58
N LEU A 87 -11.27 9.17 8.66
CA LEU A 87 -10.69 9.59 7.38
C LEU A 87 -11.65 10.50 6.61
N PHE A 88 -12.93 10.13 6.51
CA PHE A 88 -13.92 10.92 5.78
C PHE A 88 -14.24 12.26 6.44
N ALA A 89 -14.27 12.33 7.77
CA ALA A 89 -14.41 13.61 8.46
C ALA A 89 -13.24 14.55 8.11
N GLU A 90 -12.01 14.06 8.17
CA GLU A 90 -10.80 14.83 7.86
C GLU A 90 -10.73 15.26 6.39
N LEU A 91 -11.08 14.38 5.46
CA LEU A 91 -11.17 14.74 4.03
C LEU A 91 -12.39 15.63 3.71
N GLY A 92 -13.45 15.57 4.52
CA GLY A 92 -14.58 16.50 4.49
C GLY A 92 -14.14 17.91 4.86
N THR A 93 -13.38 18.07 5.94
CA THR A 93 -12.77 19.36 6.30
C THR A 93 -11.89 19.91 5.18
N LEU A 94 -11.08 19.06 4.52
CA LEU A 94 -10.32 19.48 3.34
C LEU A 94 -11.25 20.02 2.24
N LYS A 95 -12.34 19.31 1.95
CA LYS A 95 -13.30 19.70 0.92
C LYS A 95 -13.95 21.06 1.24
N ASP A 96 -14.31 21.27 2.51
CA ASP A 96 -15.06 22.45 2.93
C ASP A 96 -14.18 23.72 3.04
N GLU A 97 -12.90 23.56 3.38
CA GLU A 97 -11.99 24.68 3.66
C GLU A 97 -11.05 25.04 2.50
N ALA A 98 -10.83 24.14 1.53
CA ALA A 98 -9.84 24.37 0.48
C ALA A 98 -10.38 25.22 -0.68
N GLU A 99 -9.47 26.01 -1.26
CA GLU A 99 -9.75 26.74 -2.50
C GLU A 99 -9.59 25.80 -3.70
N GLU A 100 -10.61 25.74 -4.54
CA GLU A 100 -10.61 25.01 -5.80
C GLU A 100 -9.94 25.81 -6.90
N VAL A 101 -8.98 25.20 -7.61
CA VAL A 101 -8.23 25.85 -8.70
C VAL A 101 -7.93 24.89 -9.84
N SER A 102 -7.81 25.40 -11.07
CA SER A 102 -7.27 24.62 -12.18
C SER A 102 -5.75 24.76 -12.23
N VAL A 103 -5.05 23.68 -12.55
CA VAL A 103 -3.59 23.76 -12.77
C VAL A 103 -3.24 24.63 -13.99
N LEU A 104 -4.16 24.78 -14.95
CA LEU A 104 -3.97 25.62 -16.14
C LEU A 104 -3.87 27.11 -15.78
N ASP A 105 -4.56 27.57 -14.73
CA ASP A 105 -4.52 28.96 -14.25
C ASP A 105 -3.12 29.37 -13.78
N TYR A 106 -2.25 28.38 -13.56
CA TYR A 106 -0.86 28.57 -13.14
C TYR A 106 0.17 28.27 -14.24
N GLY A 107 -0.30 28.08 -15.48
CA GLY A 107 0.54 27.89 -16.67
C GLY A 107 0.98 26.45 -16.92
N ALA A 108 0.22 25.45 -16.46
CA ALA A 108 0.47 24.07 -16.84
C ALA A 108 0.10 23.83 -18.31
N ASP A 109 0.86 22.96 -18.96
CA ASP A 109 0.69 22.62 -20.37
C ASP A 109 0.09 21.21 -20.52
N PRO A 110 -1.17 21.10 -20.97
CA PRO A 110 -1.84 19.81 -21.18
C PRO A 110 -1.35 19.07 -22.44
N GLU A 111 -0.55 19.71 -23.30
CA GLU A 111 0.01 19.10 -24.51
C GLU A 111 1.31 18.33 -24.25
N GLY A 112 1.90 18.48 -23.05
CA GLY A 112 3.11 17.78 -22.66
C GLY A 112 4.37 18.26 -23.40
N LYS A 113 4.40 19.52 -23.82
CA LYS A 113 5.55 20.15 -24.51
C LYS A 113 6.47 20.85 -23.52
N ILE A 114 5.94 21.40 -22.43
CA ILE A 114 6.74 22.10 -21.40
C ILE A 114 6.55 21.53 -19.99
N ASP A 115 7.57 21.71 -19.16
CA ASP A 115 7.56 21.30 -17.76
C ASP A 115 6.50 22.06 -16.95
N SER A 116 5.47 21.34 -16.50
CA SER A 116 4.36 21.86 -15.70
C SER A 116 4.63 21.83 -14.19
N THR A 117 5.79 21.37 -13.73
CA THR A 117 6.12 21.22 -12.29
C THR A 117 5.92 22.52 -11.51
N LEU A 118 6.33 23.65 -12.07
CA LEU A 118 6.19 24.95 -11.40
C LEU A 118 4.71 25.38 -11.30
N ALA A 119 3.90 25.08 -12.32
CA ALA A 119 2.47 25.34 -12.30
C ALA A 119 1.77 24.54 -11.18
N PHE A 120 2.06 23.25 -11.06
CA PHE A 120 1.59 22.42 -9.93
C PHE A 120 2.03 22.97 -8.58
N LYS A 121 3.31 23.37 -8.44
CA LYS A 121 3.82 23.96 -7.20
C LYS A 121 3.09 25.26 -6.84
N ARG A 122 2.77 26.10 -7.82
CA ARG A 122 2.02 27.34 -7.65
C ARG A 122 0.55 27.05 -7.28
N ALA A 123 -0.10 26.12 -7.98
CA ALA A 123 -1.48 25.71 -7.70
C ALA A 123 -1.65 25.18 -6.28
N MET A 124 -0.72 24.35 -5.79
CA MET A 124 -0.77 23.79 -4.43
C MET A 124 -0.36 24.79 -3.33
N ARG A 125 0.39 25.85 -3.65
CA ARG A 125 0.96 26.80 -2.68
C ARG A 125 1.58 26.11 -1.45
N ARG A 126 1.06 26.40 -0.25
CA ARG A 126 1.44 25.80 1.04
C ARG A 126 0.42 24.75 1.53
N GLY A 127 -0.59 24.41 0.73
CA GLY A 127 -1.76 23.62 1.11
C GLY A 127 -3.05 24.44 1.05
N GLY A 128 -4.16 23.82 1.46
CA GLY A 128 -5.51 24.39 1.42
C GLY A 128 -6.05 24.50 -0.01
N ARG A 129 -5.78 23.48 -0.83
CA ARG A 129 -6.04 23.51 -2.28
C ARG A 129 -6.67 22.22 -2.76
N ILE A 130 -7.67 22.36 -3.62
CA ILE A 130 -8.12 21.28 -4.50
C ILE A 130 -7.69 21.68 -5.92
N VAL A 131 -6.64 21.02 -6.41
CA VAL A 131 -6.06 21.28 -7.73
C VAL A 131 -6.70 20.33 -8.73
N TYR A 132 -7.53 20.88 -9.61
CA TYR A 132 -8.08 20.16 -10.75
C TYR A 132 -7.09 20.13 -11.90
N VAL A 133 -6.91 18.94 -12.47
CA VAL A 133 -6.03 18.69 -13.61
C VAL A 133 -6.91 18.20 -14.76
N PRO A 134 -7.13 19.01 -15.80
CA PRO A 134 -8.01 18.62 -16.89
C PRO A 134 -7.40 17.49 -17.73
N LYS A 135 -8.13 17.07 -18.77
CA LYS A 135 -7.62 16.13 -19.76
C LYS A 135 -6.32 16.67 -20.39
N GLY A 136 -5.30 15.83 -20.50
CA GLY A 136 -4.00 16.20 -21.07
C GLY A 136 -2.86 15.34 -20.55
N THR A 137 -1.70 15.50 -21.15
CA THR A 137 -0.43 14.95 -20.65
C THR A 137 0.41 16.10 -20.11
N PHE A 138 0.73 16.05 -18.82
CA PHE A 138 1.49 17.09 -18.14
C PHE A 138 2.86 16.55 -17.77
N LEU A 139 3.90 17.17 -18.32
CA LEU A 139 5.28 16.86 -17.94
C LEU A 139 5.57 17.39 -16.53
N ILE A 140 6.16 16.55 -15.67
CA ILE A 140 6.56 16.90 -14.31
C ILE A 140 7.94 16.33 -13.95
N SER A 141 8.64 16.95 -13.01
CA SER A 141 9.91 16.50 -12.43
C SER A 141 9.76 16.03 -10.98
N GLY A 142 8.57 15.52 -10.64
CA GLY A 142 8.16 15.06 -9.32
C GLY A 142 7.45 16.13 -8.47
N LEU A 143 6.35 15.77 -7.82
CA LEU A 143 5.51 16.68 -7.05
C LEU A 143 5.68 16.47 -5.53
N LYS A 144 5.77 17.58 -4.78
CA LYS A 144 5.82 17.60 -3.31
C LYS A 144 4.55 18.20 -2.72
N VAL A 145 3.62 17.34 -2.36
CA VAL A 145 2.25 17.69 -1.94
C VAL A 145 2.23 18.11 -0.46
N PRO A 146 1.83 19.36 -0.13
CA PRO A 146 1.69 19.79 1.25
C PRO A 146 0.43 19.20 1.90
N SER A 147 0.25 19.45 3.19
CA SER A 147 -0.99 19.11 3.90
C SER A 147 -2.21 19.81 3.29
N ASN A 148 -3.41 19.28 3.54
CA ASN A 148 -4.67 19.85 3.10
C ASN A 148 -4.68 20.08 1.58
N THR A 149 -4.33 19.05 0.81
CA THR A 149 -4.22 19.19 -0.65
C THR A 149 -4.85 18.01 -1.36
N ALA A 150 -5.71 18.31 -2.33
CA ALA A 150 -6.19 17.34 -3.30
C ALA A 150 -5.60 17.64 -4.69
N ILE A 151 -5.19 16.59 -5.42
CA ILE A 151 -4.92 16.63 -6.85
C ILE A 151 -5.93 15.72 -7.52
N ILE A 152 -6.82 16.29 -8.34
CA ILE A 152 -7.94 15.59 -8.95
C ILE A 152 -7.84 15.72 -10.47
N GLY A 153 -7.52 14.61 -11.14
CA GLY A 153 -7.52 14.54 -12.60
C GLY A 153 -8.92 14.33 -13.18
N ALA A 154 -9.04 14.49 -14.50
CA ALA A 154 -10.28 14.27 -15.23
C ALA A 154 -10.67 12.78 -15.34
N GLY A 155 -9.75 11.86 -15.05
CA GLY A 155 -9.92 10.41 -15.12
C GLY A 155 -8.59 9.72 -15.45
N GLU A 156 -8.46 8.45 -15.07
CA GLU A 156 -7.26 7.62 -15.29
C GLU A 156 -6.80 7.59 -16.75
N GLU A 157 -7.74 7.57 -17.69
CA GLU A 157 -7.48 7.54 -19.14
C GLU A 157 -7.44 8.94 -19.78
N LEU A 158 -7.66 10.00 -19.01
CA LEU A 158 -7.83 11.37 -19.51
C LEU A 158 -6.70 12.30 -19.07
N THR A 159 -6.20 12.13 -17.86
CA THR A 159 -5.13 12.95 -17.29
C THR A 159 -3.90 12.09 -17.04
N THR A 160 -2.79 12.43 -17.69
CA THR A 160 -1.50 11.77 -17.49
C THR A 160 -0.49 12.75 -16.91
N LEU A 161 0.13 12.38 -15.79
CA LEU A 161 1.31 13.04 -15.23
C LEU A 161 2.53 12.21 -15.65
N LEU A 162 3.37 12.76 -16.52
CA LEU A 162 4.52 12.05 -17.08
C LEU A 162 5.82 12.66 -16.56
N LEU A 163 6.71 11.80 -16.08
CA LEU A 163 7.98 12.22 -15.54
C LEU A 163 8.97 12.61 -16.65
N ILE A 164 9.53 13.82 -16.60
CA ILE A 164 10.44 14.38 -17.61
C ILE A 164 11.72 13.57 -17.71
N LYS A 165 12.27 13.38 -18.93
CA LYS A 165 13.45 12.54 -19.20
C LYS A 165 14.64 12.80 -18.27
N GLU A 166 14.91 14.07 -17.98
CA GLU A 166 16.06 14.54 -17.19
C GLU A 166 15.84 14.46 -15.67
N THR A 167 14.65 14.03 -15.22
CA THR A 167 14.36 13.94 -13.78
C THR A 167 15.30 12.92 -13.12
N PRO A 168 15.98 13.26 -12.02
CA PRO A 168 16.89 12.33 -11.34
C PRO A 168 16.19 11.04 -10.88
N LYS A 169 16.85 9.88 -11.05
CA LYS A 169 16.34 8.56 -10.65
C LYS A 169 15.83 8.49 -9.22
N LYS A 170 16.46 9.19 -8.27
CA LYS A 170 16.02 9.18 -6.85
C LYS A 170 14.68 9.87 -6.59
N ARG A 171 14.09 10.54 -7.59
CA ARG A 171 12.89 11.35 -7.43
C ARG A 171 11.64 10.47 -7.43
N GLN A 172 10.75 10.69 -6.46
CA GLN A 172 9.40 10.15 -6.50
C GLN A 172 8.54 10.91 -7.51
N GLY A 173 7.59 10.23 -8.14
CA GLY A 173 6.62 10.90 -9.01
C GLY A 173 5.75 11.89 -8.23
N ILE A 174 5.16 11.42 -7.14
CA ILE A 174 4.45 12.24 -6.16
C ILE A 174 4.89 11.82 -4.76
N ARG A 175 5.18 12.78 -3.88
CA ARG A 175 5.33 12.52 -2.45
C ARG A 175 4.78 13.63 -1.58
N ASN A 176 4.49 13.35 -0.32
CA ASN A 176 4.23 14.41 0.63
C ASN A 176 5.47 15.30 0.84
N ARG A 177 5.24 16.58 1.16
CA ARG A 177 6.29 17.60 1.21
C ARG A 177 7.27 17.38 2.36
N ASN A 178 6.75 17.14 3.56
CA ASN A 178 7.51 17.08 4.81
C ASN A 178 7.53 15.66 5.37
N LEU A 179 8.69 15.01 5.36
CA LEU A 179 8.84 13.63 5.84
C LEU A 179 8.88 13.56 7.37
N PHE A 180 9.61 14.45 8.04
CA PHE A 180 9.78 14.39 9.49
C PHE A 180 8.66 15.08 10.28
N ALA A 181 8.21 16.26 9.83
CA ALA A 181 7.05 16.92 10.42
C ALA A 181 5.73 16.26 9.99
N GLY A 182 5.77 15.44 8.94
CA GLY A 182 4.60 14.80 8.36
C GLY A 182 3.72 15.75 7.57
N ASN A 183 2.72 15.18 6.92
CA ASN A 183 1.61 15.92 6.32
C ASN A 183 0.29 15.25 6.67
N LYS A 184 -0.82 15.97 6.46
CA LYS A 184 -2.15 15.40 6.66
C LYS A 184 -3.15 15.83 5.61
N ARG A 185 -4.22 15.05 5.42
CA ARG A 185 -5.32 15.36 4.49
C ARG A 185 -4.80 15.53 3.07
N ILE A 186 -4.31 14.43 2.50
CA ILE A 186 -3.84 14.37 1.11
C ILE A 186 -4.81 13.50 0.31
N ARG A 187 -5.31 14.01 -0.82
CA ARG A 187 -6.14 13.26 -1.76
C ARG A 187 -5.52 13.26 -3.16
N LEU A 188 -5.35 12.09 -3.73
CA LEU A 188 -4.87 11.89 -5.10
C LEU A 188 -5.92 11.07 -5.84
N GLU A 189 -6.51 11.63 -6.90
CA GLU A 189 -7.62 10.93 -7.58
C GLU A 189 -7.72 11.20 -9.08
N GLY A 190 -8.03 10.16 -9.84
CA GLY A 190 -8.51 10.30 -11.22
C GLY A 190 -7.44 10.64 -12.26
N PHE A 191 -6.25 10.04 -12.19
CA PHE A 191 -5.19 10.28 -13.19
C PHE A 191 -4.26 9.08 -13.34
N THR A 192 -3.52 9.04 -14.44
CA THR A 192 -2.36 8.19 -14.62
C THR A 192 -1.10 8.95 -14.21
N LEU A 193 -0.22 8.32 -13.43
CA LEU A 193 1.14 8.76 -13.16
C LEU A 193 2.10 7.77 -13.82
N ASN A 194 2.82 8.22 -14.85
CA ASN A 194 3.89 7.44 -15.44
C ASN A 194 5.24 7.97 -14.94
N TRP A 195 5.89 7.19 -14.09
CA TRP A 195 7.24 7.50 -13.59
C TRP A 195 8.30 7.31 -14.67
N ASP A 196 8.00 6.47 -15.67
CA ASP A 196 8.79 6.21 -16.86
C ASP A 196 10.21 5.69 -16.58
N SER A 197 10.32 4.44 -16.14
CA SER A 197 11.61 3.76 -15.98
C SER A 197 12.37 3.52 -17.29
N SER A 198 11.75 3.75 -18.45
CA SER A 198 12.42 3.61 -19.75
C SER A 198 13.45 4.71 -20.01
N ARG A 199 13.41 5.81 -19.24
CA ARG A 199 14.42 6.89 -19.27
C ARG A 199 15.82 6.42 -18.88
N PHE A 200 15.93 5.27 -18.23
CA PHE A 200 17.17 4.64 -17.79
C PHE A 200 17.45 3.39 -18.62
N GLY A 201 18.71 3.14 -18.94
CA GLY A 201 19.11 1.99 -19.76
C GLY A 201 18.64 0.66 -19.17
N GLU A 202 18.28 -0.31 -20.01
CA GLU A 202 17.63 -1.57 -19.56
C GLU A 202 18.46 -2.35 -18.53
N SER A 203 19.79 -2.33 -18.66
CA SER A 203 20.71 -2.99 -17.72
C SER A 203 20.90 -2.25 -16.40
N GLU A 204 20.39 -1.03 -16.29
CA GLU A 204 20.51 -0.19 -15.10
C GLU A 204 19.38 -0.51 -14.12
N ARG A 205 19.73 -0.66 -12.82
CA ARG A 205 18.74 -0.75 -11.74
C ARG A 205 17.86 0.49 -11.75
N SER A 206 16.56 0.30 -11.69
CA SER A 206 15.56 1.38 -11.76
C SER A 206 15.43 2.15 -10.45
N ALA A 207 15.86 1.57 -9.32
CA ALA A 207 15.76 2.15 -7.99
C ALA A 207 17.08 2.77 -7.48
N SER A 208 16.97 3.81 -6.64
CA SER A 208 18.09 4.46 -5.94
C SER A 208 18.18 4.10 -4.45
N GLY A 209 17.32 3.20 -3.95
CA GLY A 209 17.29 2.76 -2.56
C GLY A 209 16.48 3.65 -1.60
N GLY A 210 16.18 3.09 -0.42
CA GLY A 210 15.27 3.68 0.56
C GLY A 210 13.88 3.92 -0.04
N THR A 211 13.24 5.03 0.31
CA THR A 211 11.91 5.39 -0.21
C THR A 211 11.96 6.11 -1.58
N SER A 212 13.11 6.08 -2.26
CA SER A 212 13.34 6.82 -3.51
C SER A 212 12.80 6.07 -4.73
N SER A 213 12.51 6.80 -5.80
CA SER A 213 12.15 6.23 -7.13
C SER A 213 10.76 5.57 -7.23
N SER A 214 9.97 5.57 -6.15
CA SER A 214 8.56 5.13 -6.21
C SER A 214 7.70 6.10 -7.03
N GLY A 215 6.60 5.59 -7.58
CA GLY A 215 5.58 6.41 -8.23
C GLY A 215 4.97 7.39 -7.23
N ILE A 216 4.29 6.87 -6.22
CA ILE A 216 3.68 7.65 -5.12
C ILE A 216 4.28 7.22 -3.79
N THR A 217 4.73 8.17 -2.97
CA THR A 217 5.19 7.92 -1.58
C THR A 217 4.42 8.77 -0.58
N LEU A 218 3.77 8.13 0.39
CA LEU A 218 3.17 8.75 1.56
C LEU A 218 4.00 8.41 2.80
N ALA A 219 4.88 9.33 3.19
CA ALA A 219 5.83 9.13 4.28
C ALA A 219 5.48 10.05 5.46
N HIS A 220 5.12 9.46 6.61
CA HIS A 220 4.61 10.17 7.79
C HIS A 220 3.36 11.01 7.47
N VAL A 221 2.37 10.38 6.82
CA VAL A 221 1.12 11.03 6.41
C VAL A 221 -0.04 10.54 7.27
N GLN A 222 -0.89 11.46 7.74
CA GLN A 222 -2.15 11.15 8.39
C GLN A 222 -3.34 11.52 7.49
N PHE A 223 -4.32 10.63 7.35
CA PHE A 223 -5.54 10.87 6.58
C PHE A 223 -5.26 11.10 5.09
N ALA A 224 -5.06 10.01 4.35
CA ALA A 224 -4.83 10.08 2.92
C ALA A 224 -5.76 9.16 2.13
N LEU A 225 -6.12 9.61 0.92
CA LEU A 225 -6.87 8.84 -0.05
C LEU A 225 -6.14 8.87 -1.40
N ILE A 226 -5.80 7.70 -1.92
CA ILE A 226 -5.39 7.52 -3.32
C ILE A 226 -6.51 6.71 -3.97
N ARG A 227 -7.19 7.27 -4.98
CA ARG A 227 -8.33 6.60 -5.59
C ARG A 227 -8.37 6.73 -7.09
N LYS A 228 -8.65 5.65 -7.84
CA LYS A 228 -8.76 5.70 -9.31
C LYS A 228 -7.50 6.33 -9.91
N VAL A 229 -6.36 5.72 -9.61
CA VAL A 229 -5.05 6.18 -10.09
C VAL A 229 -4.33 5.01 -10.72
N LYS A 230 -3.74 5.23 -11.89
CA LYS A 230 -2.79 4.29 -12.49
C LYS A 230 -1.38 4.73 -12.21
N VAL A 231 -0.51 3.83 -11.76
CA VAL A 231 0.91 4.10 -11.57
C VAL A 231 1.73 3.18 -12.46
N LEU A 232 2.42 3.77 -13.43
CA LEU A 232 3.13 3.03 -14.46
C LEU A 232 4.64 3.21 -14.33
N ASN A 233 5.37 2.11 -14.53
CA ASN A 233 6.82 2.07 -14.73
C ASN A 233 7.59 2.76 -13.60
N ALA A 234 7.14 2.59 -12.35
CA ALA A 234 7.82 3.13 -11.18
C ALA A 234 9.21 2.51 -11.02
N GLY A 235 10.19 3.33 -10.66
CA GLY A 235 11.57 2.88 -10.51
C GLY A 235 11.77 1.93 -9.31
N LEU A 236 10.98 2.13 -8.25
CA LEU A 236 10.90 1.25 -7.09
C LEU A 236 9.47 0.71 -6.94
N HIS A 237 8.66 1.25 -6.04
CA HIS A 237 7.29 0.79 -5.84
C HIS A 237 6.27 1.64 -6.63
N GLY A 238 5.11 1.09 -6.97
CA GLY A 238 3.99 1.88 -7.49
C GLY A 238 3.49 2.88 -6.45
N VAL A 239 2.97 2.39 -5.32
CA VAL A 239 2.58 3.19 -4.16
C VAL A 239 3.29 2.65 -2.92
N ASP A 240 3.92 3.55 -2.15
CA ASP A 240 4.58 3.24 -0.88
C ASP A 240 3.99 4.09 0.25
N VAL A 241 3.45 3.43 1.27
CA VAL A 241 2.99 4.07 2.51
C VAL A 241 3.96 3.72 3.62
N THR A 242 4.74 4.71 4.05
CA THR A 242 5.88 4.49 4.94
C THR A 242 5.94 5.49 6.08
N SER A 243 6.82 5.25 7.04
CA SER A 243 7.24 6.30 7.95
C SER A 243 8.19 7.28 7.25
N ALA A 244 8.80 8.22 7.97
CA ALA A 244 9.77 9.14 7.34
C ALA A 244 10.97 8.43 6.66
N PHE A 245 11.26 7.17 7.05
CA PHE A 245 12.35 6.34 6.56
C PHE A 245 12.14 4.86 6.97
N TYR A 246 12.69 3.92 6.19
CA TYR A 246 12.75 2.51 6.60
C TYR A 246 13.70 2.33 7.79
N SER A 247 13.22 1.70 8.86
CA SER A 247 13.84 1.59 10.16
C SER A 247 14.12 0.14 10.51
N TYR A 248 15.41 -0.21 10.60
CA TYR A 248 15.89 -1.55 10.90
C TYR A 248 16.40 -1.66 12.35
N ARG A 249 15.49 -1.45 13.32
CA ARG A 249 15.84 -1.41 14.75
C ARG A 249 15.69 -2.77 15.46
N GLY A 250 15.45 -3.84 14.70
CA GLY A 250 15.22 -5.19 15.21
C GLY A 250 13.74 -5.53 15.40
N ASP A 251 13.47 -6.82 15.56
CA ASP A 251 12.16 -7.35 15.92
C ASP A 251 11.68 -6.81 17.28
N GLY A 252 10.37 -6.70 17.46
CA GLY A 252 9.74 -6.16 18.67
C GLY A 252 9.81 -4.63 18.80
N THR A 253 10.20 -3.91 17.74
CA THR A 253 10.33 -2.45 17.76
C THR A 253 9.28 -1.75 16.91
N THR A 254 8.96 -0.51 17.28
CA THR A 254 8.07 0.36 16.50
C THR A 254 8.82 1.59 16.01
N SER A 255 8.79 1.85 14.70
CA SER A 255 9.40 3.04 14.10
C SER A 255 8.64 4.32 14.49
N ARG A 256 9.33 5.47 14.44
CA ARG A 256 8.73 6.80 14.63
C ARG A 256 8.18 7.32 13.29
N PHE A 257 7.40 8.41 13.33
CA PHE A 257 6.95 9.14 12.13
C PHE A 257 6.10 8.29 11.17
N ARG A 258 5.25 7.44 11.74
CA ARG A 258 4.44 6.45 11.01
C ARG A 258 3.32 7.13 10.22
N SER A 259 2.98 6.61 9.04
CA SER A 259 1.74 7.01 8.38
C SER A 259 0.55 6.32 9.03
N ALA A 260 -0.63 6.95 8.98
CA ALA A 260 -1.86 6.38 9.52
C ALA A 260 -3.13 6.85 8.80
N TYR A 261 -4.14 5.99 8.80
CA TYR A 261 -5.47 6.26 8.22
C TYR A 261 -5.38 6.54 6.72
N VAL A 262 -4.84 5.57 5.98
CA VAL A 262 -4.58 5.69 4.55
C VAL A 262 -5.46 4.71 3.78
N TRP A 263 -6.25 5.22 2.84
CA TRP A 263 -7.07 4.39 1.95
C TRP A 263 -6.53 4.45 0.51
N ILE A 264 -6.16 3.31 -0.03
CA ILE A 264 -5.73 3.10 -1.41
C ILE A 264 -6.85 2.31 -2.09
N ASP A 265 -7.58 2.93 -3.02
CA ASP A 265 -8.79 2.37 -3.60
C ASP A 265 -8.76 2.40 -5.13
N GLN A 266 -9.04 1.28 -5.81
CA GLN A 266 -9.10 1.26 -7.28
C GLN A 266 -7.81 1.82 -7.91
N VAL A 267 -6.66 1.40 -7.38
CA VAL A 267 -5.35 1.71 -7.98
C VAL A 267 -4.92 0.58 -8.90
N GLU A 268 -4.48 0.93 -10.10
CA GLU A 268 -3.75 0.03 -10.99
C GLU A 268 -2.25 0.36 -10.88
N ALA A 269 -1.39 -0.63 -10.69
CA ALA A 269 0.05 -0.42 -10.77
C ALA A 269 0.67 -1.49 -11.66
N ALA A 270 1.53 -1.06 -12.59
CA ALA A 270 2.21 -1.97 -13.51
C ALA A 270 3.62 -1.50 -13.87
N GLY A 271 4.49 -2.43 -14.24
CA GLY A 271 5.87 -2.14 -14.61
C GLY A 271 6.76 -1.63 -13.47
N PHE A 272 6.31 -1.76 -12.22
CA PHE A 272 7.05 -1.32 -11.04
C PHE A 272 8.33 -2.15 -10.84
N GLY A 273 9.38 -1.51 -10.32
CA GLY A 273 10.70 -2.12 -10.13
C GLY A 273 10.75 -3.12 -8.97
N ASP A 274 10.00 -2.84 -7.91
CA ASP A 274 9.92 -3.65 -6.69
C ASP A 274 8.48 -4.12 -6.48
N ASP A 275 7.62 -3.38 -5.76
CA ASP A 275 6.24 -3.79 -5.48
C ASP A 275 5.18 -2.86 -6.06
N GLY A 276 3.98 -3.38 -6.29
CA GLY A 276 2.85 -2.60 -6.81
C GLY A 276 2.35 -1.60 -5.77
N VAL A 277 1.87 -2.12 -4.64
CA VAL A 277 1.55 -1.33 -3.43
C VAL A 277 2.28 -1.96 -2.25
N THR A 278 3.05 -1.15 -1.53
CA THR A 278 3.77 -1.59 -0.33
C THR A 278 3.48 -0.70 0.86
N THR A 279 3.55 -1.29 2.06
CA THR A 279 3.45 -0.56 3.32
C THR A 279 4.63 -0.88 4.22
N HIS A 280 5.16 0.15 4.88
CA HIS A 280 6.24 0.04 5.85
C HIS A 280 5.91 0.89 7.07
N HIS A 281 6.19 0.40 8.26
CA HIS A 281 6.23 1.18 9.50
C HIS A 281 5.04 2.12 9.71
N SER A 282 3.85 1.67 9.33
CA SER A 282 2.63 2.49 9.28
C SER A 282 1.44 1.71 9.84
N ASP A 283 0.40 2.42 10.24
CA ASP A 283 -0.78 1.86 10.91
C ASP A 283 -2.06 2.15 10.12
N PHE A 284 -3.11 1.34 10.28
CA PHE A 284 -4.45 1.67 9.81
C PHE A 284 -4.50 1.99 8.31
N ILE A 285 -4.20 0.98 7.50
CA ILE A 285 -4.14 1.10 6.04
C ILE A 285 -5.20 0.19 5.43
N TYR A 286 -5.97 0.73 4.49
CA TYR A 286 -6.96 -0.01 3.74
C TYR A 286 -6.57 0.00 2.26
N ILE A 287 -6.35 -1.17 1.69
CA ILE A 287 -6.01 -1.35 0.27
C ILE A 287 -7.15 -2.12 -0.36
N SER A 288 -7.93 -1.48 -1.23
CA SER A 288 -9.13 -2.09 -1.79
C SER A 288 -9.28 -1.91 -3.29
N HIS A 289 -9.86 -2.92 -3.94
CA HIS A 289 -10.24 -2.86 -5.36
C HIS A 289 -9.07 -2.58 -6.31
N CYS A 290 -7.83 -2.88 -5.91
CA CYS A 290 -6.64 -2.61 -6.72
C CYS A 290 -6.33 -3.74 -7.70
N PHE A 291 -5.56 -3.44 -8.75
CA PHE A 291 -4.99 -4.43 -9.67
C PHE A 291 -3.50 -4.15 -9.88
N LEU A 292 -2.65 -5.06 -9.43
CA LEU A 292 -1.19 -4.83 -9.36
C LEU A 292 -0.49 -5.97 -10.08
N HIS A 293 0.21 -5.66 -11.16
CA HIS A 293 0.64 -6.69 -12.10
C HIS A 293 1.90 -6.33 -12.89
N ASP A 294 2.50 -7.35 -13.49
CA ASP A 294 3.61 -7.22 -14.43
C ASP A 294 4.75 -6.29 -13.93
N PRO A 295 5.38 -6.60 -12.78
CA PRO A 295 6.57 -5.88 -12.35
C PRO A 295 7.65 -5.94 -13.42
N SER A 296 8.43 -4.86 -13.54
CA SER A 296 9.67 -4.91 -14.31
C SER A 296 10.77 -5.69 -13.58
N GLY A 297 10.69 -5.77 -12.24
CA GLY A 297 11.71 -6.40 -11.40
C GLY A 297 13.06 -5.67 -11.38
N ARG A 298 13.16 -4.51 -12.02
CA ARG A 298 14.42 -3.77 -12.27
C ARG A 298 14.98 -3.10 -11.02
N ALA A 299 14.30 -3.13 -9.87
CA ALA A 299 14.91 -2.75 -8.60
C ALA A 299 15.93 -3.78 -8.11
N HIS A 300 15.82 -5.03 -8.59
CA HIS A 300 16.57 -6.19 -8.13
C HIS A 300 17.64 -6.65 -9.12
N GLU A 301 18.42 -7.66 -8.72
CA GLU A 301 19.30 -8.38 -9.64
C GLU A 301 18.49 -9.26 -10.59
N LYS A 302 18.98 -9.41 -11.82
CA LYS A 302 18.34 -10.26 -12.82
C LYS A 302 18.27 -11.70 -12.31
N GLY A 303 17.07 -12.27 -12.28
CA GLY A 303 16.83 -13.62 -11.79
C GLY A 303 16.57 -13.72 -10.29
N PHE A 304 16.72 -12.64 -9.51
CA PHE A 304 16.49 -12.64 -8.06
C PHE A 304 15.62 -11.46 -7.64
N SER A 305 14.39 -11.41 -8.15
CA SER A 305 13.44 -10.33 -7.88
C SER A 305 12.39 -10.73 -6.85
N ASN A 306 12.29 -9.95 -5.76
CA ASN A 306 11.20 -10.05 -4.77
C ASN A 306 10.04 -9.11 -5.12
N SER A 307 9.66 -9.02 -6.39
CA SER A 307 8.69 -8.02 -6.83
C SER A 307 7.24 -8.47 -6.65
N ASN A 308 6.56 -7.95 -5.62
CA ASN A 308 5.23 -8.40 -5.24
C ASN A 308 4.11 -7.51 -5.78
N GLY A 309 2.90 -8.06 -5.92
CA GLY A 309 1.71 -7.27 -6.20
C GLY A 309 1.40 -6.35 -5.02
N ILE A 310 1.07 -6.93 -3.87
CA ILE A 310 0.93 -6.24 -2.59
C ILE A 310 2.01 -6.73 -1.63
N GLU A 311 2.72 -5.81 -0.99
CA GLU A 311 3.65 -6.12 0.09
C GLU A 311 3.26 -5.39 1.38
N VAL A 312 2.94 -6.14 2.43
CA VAL A 312 2.74 -5.60 3.78
C VAL A 312 4.02 -5.90 4.54
N ASP A 313 4.92 -4.92 4.56
CA ASP A 313 6.31 -5.10 4.98
C ASP A 313 6.61 -4.53 6.37
N ASP A 314 7.86 -4.69 6.80
CA ASP A 314 8.56 -4.05 7.92
C ASP A 314 7.71 -3.11 8.78
N GLY A 315 7.22 -3.62 9.91
CA GLY A 315 6.58 -2.85 10.98
C GLY A 315 5.23 -2.25 10.60
N SER A 316 4.60 -2.70 9.52
CA SER A 316 3.22 -2.39 9.15
C SER A 316 2.23 -3.01 10.14
N ARG A 317 1.15 -2.29 10.48
CA ARG A 317 0.13 -2.79 11.40
C ARG A 317 -1.28 -2.39 11.01
N HIS A 318 -2.26 -3.21 11.39
CA HIS A 318 -3.68 -2.91 11.20
C HIS A 318 -3.99 -2.63 9.71
N VAL A 319 -3.58 -3.56 8.85
CA VAL A 319 -3.72 -3.45 7.40
C VAL A 319 -4.89 -4.32 6.93
N VAL A 320 -5.77 -3.76 6.10
CA VAL A 320 -6.90 -4.48 5.51
C VAL A 320 -6.75 -4.49 4.00
N LEU A 321 -6.72 -5.67 3.40
CA LEU A 321 -6.72 -5.90 1.96
C LEU A 321 -8.10 -6.40 1.54
N HIS A 322 -8.78 -5.72 0.62
CA HIS A 322 -10.14 -6.09 0.23
C HIS A 322 -10.38 -6.03 -1.28
N ASN A 323 -10.86 -7.14 -1.84
CA ASN A 323 -11.30 -7.23 -3.23
C ASN A 323 -10.19 -6.82 -4.23
N ASN A 324 -8.95 -7.22 -3.95
CA ASN A 324 -7.80 -6.90 -4.80
C ASN A 324 -7.50 -8.04 -5.79
N ALA A 325 -6.75 -7.71 -6.83
CA ALA A 325 -6.23 -8.67 -7.79
C ALA A 325 -4.74 -8.45 -8.04
N THR A 326 -3.98 -9.53 -8.18
CA THR A 326 -2.56 -9.51 -8.53
C THR A 326 -2.28 -10.48 -9.66
N GLU A 327 -1.32 -10.12 -10.51
CA GLU A 327 -1.00 -10.93 -11.69
C GLU A 327 0.47 -10.84 -12.10
N ASN A 328 1.09 -12.00 -12.39
CA ASN A 328 2.47 -12.11 -12.88
C ASN A 328 3.55 -11.55 -11.93
N CYS A 329 3.29 -11.52 -10.62
CA CYS A 329 4.22 -11.07 -9.59
C CYS A 329 5.03 -12.22 -8.96
N PHE A 330 6.02 -11.89 -8.14
CA PHE A 330 6.69 -12.87 -7.28
C PHE A 330 5.70 -13.35 -6.21
N GLY A 331 5.38 -12.50 -5.26
CA GLY A 331 4.26 -12.67 -4.35
C GLY A 331 3.01 -12.00 -4.91
N GLY A 332 1.86 -12.67 -4.85
CA GLY A 332 0.59 -11.97 -5.05
C GLY A 332 0.37 -11.00 -3.89
N VAL A 333 0.24 -11.56 -2.69
CA VAL A 333 0.33 -10.85 -1.42
C VAL A 333 1.49 -11.39 -0.62
N GLU A 334 2.43 -10.54 -0.26
CA GLU A 334 3.49 -10.84 0.70
C GLU A 334 3.23 -10.10 2.02
N ILE A 335 3.25 -10.82 3.14
CA ILE A 335 3.17 -10.24 4.49
C ILE A 335 4.45 -10.64 5.21
N LYS A 336 5.35 -9.68 5.41
CA LYS A 336 6.72 -10.00 5.83
C LYS A 336 7.37 -8.96 6.74
N ALA A 337 8.59 -9.29 7.13
CA ALA A 337 9.65 -8.31 7.37
C ALA A 337 11.03 -8.89 7.05
N HIS A 338 12.00 -7.99 6.96
CA HIS A 338 13.42 -8.29 7.03
C HIS A 338 13.84 -8.68 8.46
N GLU A 339 14.91 -9.46 8.58
CA GLU A 339 15.49 -9.95 9.85
C GLU A 339 15.75 -8.86 10.89
N THR A 340 16.12 -7.67 10.43
CA THR A 340 16.46 -6.55 11.31
C THR A 340 15.27 -5.61 11.55
N SER A 341 14.05 -6.10 11.34
CA SER A 341 12.82 -5.32 11.46
C SER A 341 11.75 -6.13 12.20
N SER A 342 10.63 -5.48 12.50
CA SER A 342 9.46 -6.16 13.03
C SER A 342 8.58 -6.62 11.87
N ALA A 343 8.08 -7.85 11.91
CA ALA A 343 7.08 -8.34 10.97
C ALA A 343 5.85 -7.45 10.91
N ALA A 344 5.25 -7.39 9.73
CA ALA A 344 3.89 -6.92 9.60
C ALA A 344 2.96 -7.71 10.55
N TYR A 345 2.18 -6.95 11.31
CA TYR A 345 1.32 -7.46 12.38
C TYR A 345 -0.13 -7.09 12.09
N ASP A 346 -1.06 -7.99 12.41
CA ASP A 346 -2.49 -7.71 12.32
C ASP A 346 -2.96 -7.28 10.92
N THR A 347 -2.91 -8.22 9.98
CA THR A 347 -3.33 -8.01 8.59
C THR A 347 -4.56 -8.85 8.26
N GLN A 348 -5.59 -8.21 7.72
CA GLN A 348 -6.82 -8.85 7.27
C GLN A 348 -6.86 -8.91 5.74
N ILE A 349 -7.06 -10.09 5.17
CA ILE A 349 -7.29 -10.30 3.74
C ILE A 349 -8.75 -10.70 3.55
N ILE A 350 -9.50 -9.95 2.77
CA ILE A 350 -10.93 -10.17 2.56
C ILE A 350 -11.20 -10.14 1.06
N GLY A 351 -11.22 -11.29 0.39
CA GLY A 351 -11.34 -11.32 -1.06
C GLY A 351 -10.04 -10.92 -1.74
N HIS A 352 -9.31 -11.89 -2.29
CA HIS A 352 -8.15 -11.62 -3.15
C HIS A 352 -8.07 -12.66 -4.24
N ILE A 353 -7.79 -12.23 -5.48
CA ILE A 353 -7.48 -13.14 -6.58
C ILE A 353 -6.04 -12.92 -7.04
N SER A 354 -5.20 -13.91 -6.79
CA SER A 354 -3.83 -13.97 -7.32
C SER A 354 -3.84 -14.83 -8.57
N SER A 355 -3.25 -14.39 -9.68
CA SER A 355 -3.22 -15.14 -10.95
C SER A 355 -1.80 -15.16 -11.49
N SER A 356 -1.25 -16.33 -11.79
CA SER A 356 0.11 -16.41 -12.37
C SER A 356 1.21 -15.76 -11.50
N ASP A 357 0.97 -15.59 -10.19
CA ASP A 357 2.01 -15.17 -9.25
C ASP A 357 2.85 -16.39 -8.83
N ASN A 358 4.15 -16.23 -8.61
CA ASN A 358 5.03 -17.35 -8.21
C ASN A 358 4.63 -17.94 -6.84
N ARG A 359 4.34 -17.05 -5.88
CA ARG A 359 3.84 -17.37 -4.54
C ARG A 359 2.62 -16.51 -4.23
N SER A 360 1.43 -16.97 -4.61
CA SER A 360 0.18 -16.21 -4.48
C SER A 360 -0.02 -15.52 -3.12
N PHE A 361 0.24 -16.24 -2.02
CA PHE A 361 0.20 -15.71 -0.66
C PHE A 361 1.45 -16.18 0.08
N ASN A 362 2.36 -15.25 0.39
CA ASN A 362 3.67 -15.56 0.98
C ASN A 362 3.82 -14.83 2.32
N PHE A 363 3.77 -15.58 3.42
CA PHE A 363 3.87 -15.01 4.77
C PHE A 363 5.14 -15.51 5.43
N ARG A 364 6.04 -14.60 5.82
CA ARG A 364 7.38 -14.98 6.32
C ARG A 364 8.01 -13.85 7.11
N HIS A 365 8.80 -14.18 8.12
CA HIS A 365 9.70 -13.20 8.75
C HIS A 365 11.15 -13.64 8.56
N ILE A 366 11.88 -13.00 7.65
CA ILE A 366 13.26 -13.39 7.30
C ILE A 366 14.11 -13.42 8.57
N GLY A 367 15.01 -14.40 8.71
CA GLY A 367 15.88 -14.53 9.88
C GLY A 367 15.22 -15.14 11.12
N HIS A 368 13.98 -15.60 11.00
CA HIS A 368 13.20 -16.25 12.05
C HIS A 368 12.56 -17.55 11.53
N HIS A 369 13.31 -18.37 10.78
CA HIS A 369 12.80 -19.57 10.09
C HIS A 369 13.43 -20.88 10.53
N LYS A 370 14.67 -20.85 10.99
CA LYS A 370 15.44 -22.06 11.33
C LYS A 370 15.30 -22.39 12.80
N GLY A 371 15.60 -23.63 13.17
CA GLY A 371 15.46 -24.09 14.56
C GLY A 371 16.40 -23.37 15.54
N GLU A 372 17.50 -22.83 15.05
CA GLU A 372 18.45 -22.01 15.80
C GLU A 372 18.13 -20.50 15.80
N ASP A 373 17.24 -20.03 14.93
CA ASP A 373 16.85 -18.62 14.86
C ASP A 373 16.00 -18.25 16.08
N GLU A 374 16.05 -16.99 16.52
CA GLU A 374 15.11 -16.52 17.54
C GLU A 374 13.68 -16.55 16.99
N GLU A 375 12.71 -16.95 17.82
CA GLU A 375 11.30 -16.87 17.46
C GLU A 375 10.87 -15.42 17.27
N SER A 376 10.09 -15.14 16.22
CA SER A 376 9.63 -13.77 16.00
C SER A 376 8.68 -13.30 17.10
N GLN A 377 8.89 -12.06 17.53
CA GLN A 377 8.06 -11.36 18.52
C GLN A 377 6.83 -10.68 17.89
N THR A 378 6.81 -10.49 16.58
CA THR A 378 5.81 -9.63 15.90
C THR A 378 5.05 -10.31 14.77
N ALA A 379 5.51 -11.45 14.24
CA ALA A 379 4.87 -12.17 13.14
C ALA A 379 3.58 -12.89 13.57
N THR A 380 2.50 -12.13 13.77
CA THR A 380 1.21 -12.67 14.23
C THR A 380 0.03 -11.82 13.71
N GLY A 381 -1.18 -12.40 13.73
CA GLY A 381 -2.42 -11.66 13.45
C GLY A 381 -2.91 -11.65 12.01
N ILE A 382 -2.55 -12.64 11.20
CA ILE A 382 -3.08 -12.74 9.83
C ILE A 382 -4.47 -13.39 9.87
N ARG A 383 -5.46 -12.69 9.32
CA ARG A 383 -6.84 -13.18 9.15
C ARG A 383 -7.20 -13.15 7.68
N ALA A 384 -7.45 -14.29 7.05
CA ALA A 384 -7.68 -14.35 5.61
C ALA A 384 -9.02 -15.03 5.29
N THR A 385 -9.85 -14.38 4.48
CA THR A 385 -11.19 -14.81 4.07
C THR A 385 -11.34 -14.63 2.55
N PHE A 386 -11.93 -15.62 1.85
CA PHE A 386 -12.22 -15.54 0.40
C PHE A 386 -11.01 -15.23 -0.50
N PHE A 387 -9.85 -15.81 -0.22
CA PHE A 387 -8.64 -15.64 -1.02
C PHE A 387 -8.41 -16.87 -1.91
N ASN A 388 -8.04 -16.65 -3.17
CA ASN A 388 -7.85 -17.73 -4.14
C ASN A 388 -6.58 -17.55 -4.98
N CYS A 389 -5.95 -18.68 -5.31
CA CYS A 389 -4.84 -18.78 -6.25
C CYS A 389 -5.39 -19.30 -7.60
N GLY A 390 -5.39 -18.47 -8.62
CA GLY A 390 -5.72 -18.83 -10.00
C GLY A 390 -4.65 -19.75 -10.57
N VAL A 391 -5.07 -20.90 -11.10
CA VAL A 391 -4.16 -21.97 -11.55
C VAL A 391 -3.50 -21.60 -12.87
N ALA A 392 -2.28 -21.07 -12.80
CA ALA A 392 -1.27 -21.14 -13.84
C ALA A 392 0.10 -20.96 -13.19
N ARG A 393 0.99 -21.96 -13.28
CA ARG A 393 2.40 -21.75 -12.90
C ARG A 393 3.02 -20.82 -13.93
N PHE A 394 3.46 -19.65 -13.48
CA PHE A 394 4.18 -18.70 -14.30
C PHE A 394 5.67 -18.83 -14.02
N HIS A 395 6.42 -19.28 -15.02
CA HIS A 395 7.88 -19.27 -14.98
C HIS A 395 8.38 -18.06 -15.77
N THR A 396 9.17 -17.22 -15.12
CA THR A 396 9.75 -16.01 -15.72
C THR A 396 11.24 -15.96 -15.44
N ALA A 397 11.98 -15.22 -16.26
CA ALA A 397 13.38 -14.93 -16.00
C ALA A 397 13.61 -13.97 -14.80
N LEU A 398 12.55 -13.41 -14.20
CA LEU A 398 12.65 -12.53 -13.03
C LEU A 398 12.82 -13.33 -11.72
N TYR A 399 12.23 -14.53 -11.63
CA TYR A 399 12.09 -15.29 -10.38
C TYR A 399 12.87 -16.62 -10.39
N GLY A 400 14.04 -16.59 -11.04
CA GLY A 400 14.86 -17.76 -11.36
C GLY A 400 15.34 -18.57 -10.17
#